data_AF-A0A8K0IN22-F1
#
_entry.id   AF-A0A8K0IN22-F1
#
_cell.length_a   1.000
_cell.length_b   1.000
_cell.length_c   1.000
_cell.angle_alpha   90.00
_cell.angle_beta   90.00
_cell.angle_gamma   90.00
#
_symmetry.space_group_name_H-M   'P 1'
#
loop_
_entity.id
_entity.type
_entity.pdbx_description
1 polymer ?
#
loop_
_entity_poly.entity_id
_entity_poly.type
_entity_poly.pdbx_seq_one_letter_code
_entity_poly.pdbx_strand_id
1 'polypeptide(L)'
;MGQFFKKYLEPIKLNDVHVDWRTMDLSYLIQDIFVRHFAKLVADAKPVHGGHDAVLKAHNTDGDVLIQYRDQADFEQIARQFGIFEEWKDGIPRTAYKGIVVFRHQTSRHMYLVGPDSLKLLGLEDA
;
A
#
# COMPACT_ATOMS: atom_id res chain seq x y z
N MET A 1 -19.22 -8.63 20.40
CA MET A 1 -18.24 -9.46 19.67
C MET A 1 -18.60 -9.41 18.19
N GLY A 2 -17.67 -9.05 17.29
CA GLY A 2 -17.93 -8.89 15.85
C GLY A 2 -17.54 -7.53 15.25
N GLN A 3 -17.04 -6.59 16.05
CA GLN A 3 -16.62 -5.26 15.58
C GLN A 3 -15.49 -5.34 14.54
N PHE A 4 -14.55 -6.27 14.70
CA PHE A 4 -13.48 -6.51 13.73
C PHE A 4 -14.02 -7.00 12.38
N PHE A 5 -14.96 -7.95 12.41
CA PHE A 5 -15.61 -8.44 11.19
C PHE A 5 -16.31 -7.29 10.47
N LYS A 6 -17.18 -6.54 11.16
CA LYS A 6 -17.93 -5.43 10.57
C LYS A 6 -17.03 -4.32 10.01
N LYS A 7 -15.94 -4.00 10.70
CA LYS A 7 -15.03 -2.92 10.28
C LYS A 7 -14.16 -3.31 9.10
N TYR A 8 -13.65 -4.55 9.06
CA TYR A 8 -12.54 -4.90 8.16
C TYR A 8 -12.79 -6.10 7.26
N LEU A 9 -13.55 -7.10 7.70
CA LEU A 9 -13.72 -8.34 6.93
C LEU A 9 -14.98 -8.31 6.06
N GLU A 10 -16.08 -7.78 6.58
CA GLU A 10 -17.35 -7.64 5.88
C GLU A 10 -17.23 -6.85 4.57
N PRO A 11 -16.44 -5.76 4.48
CA PRO A 11 -16.30 -4.99 3.25
C PRO A 11 -15.40 -5.64 2.18
N ILE A 12 -14.74 -6.78 2.46
CA ILE A 12 -13.86 -7.43 1.48
C ILE A 12 -14.68 -7.89 0.28
N LYS A 13 -14.40 -7.30 -0.89
CA LYS A 13 -15.13 -7.60 -2.12
C LYS A 13 -14.64 -8.91 -2.72
N LEU A 14 -15.55 -9.88 -2.86
CA LEU A 14 -15.33 -11.03 -3.73
C LEU A 14 -15.26 -10.56 -5.18
N ASN A 15 -14.19 -10.94 -5.88
CA ASN A 15 -14.06 -10.64 -7.30
C ASN A 15 -15.16 -11.36 -8.10
N ASP A 16 -15.91 -10.59 -8.89
CA ASP A 16 -17.05 -11.01 -9.71
C ASP A 16 -16.72 -11.09 -11.21
N VAL A 17 -15.48 -10.75 -11.59
CA VAL A 17 -15.00 -10.77 -12.98
C VAL A 17 -14.16 -12.02 -13.24
N HIS A 18 -14.47 -12.77 -14.29
CA HIS A 18 -13.66 -13.92 -14.67
C HIS A 18 -12.27 -13.49 -15.13
N VAL A 19 -11.23 -14.14 -14.59
CA VAL A 19 -9.84 -13.97 -14.99
C VAL A 19 -9.28 -15.34 -15.35
N ASP A 20 -8.86 -15.52 -16.60
CA ASP A 20 -8.20 -16.76 -17.04
C ASP A 20 -6.71 -16.71 -16.70
N TRP A 21 -6.40 -17.00 -15.43
CA TRP A 21 -5.03 -16.95 -14.91
C TRP A 21 -4.03 -17.83 -15.67
N ARG A 22 -4.49 -18.88 -16.37
CA ARG A 22 -3.61 -19.79 -17.11
C ARG A 22 -3.03 -19.17 -18.38
N THR A 23 -3.69 -18.16 -18.93
CA THR A 23 -3.25 -17.48 -20.15
C THR A 23 -2.52 -16.17 -19.86
N MET A 24 -2.51 -15.71 -18.61
CA MET A 24 -1.79 -14.51 -18.19
C MET A 24 -0.29 -14.81 -18.00
N ASP A 25 0.55 -13.87 -18.42
CA ASP A 25 1.96 -13.88 -18.04
C ASP A 25 2.12 -13.38 -16.60
N LEU A 26 2.46 -14.31 -15.69
CA LEU A 26 2.68 -14.05 -14.27
C LEU A 26 4.18 -13.98 -13.90
N SER A 27 5.08 -13.97 -14.90
CA SER A 27 6.53 -13.93 -14.67
C SER A 27 6.98 -12.71 -13.84
N TYR A 28 6.21 -11.62 -13.90
CA TYR A 28 6.45 -10.41 -13.10
C TYR A 28 6.33 -10.64 -11.59
N LEU A 29 5.75 -11.75 -11.13
CA LEU A 29 5.65 -12.12 -9.72
C LEU A 29 6.86 -12.91 -9.22
N ILE A 30 7.78 -13.35 -10.09
CA ILE A 30 9.02 -13.99 -9.67
C ILE A 30 9.86 -12.97 -8.91
N GLN A 31 10.32 -13.34 -7.70
CA GLN A 31 10.90 -12.43 -6.71
C GLN A 31 11.84 -11.35 -7.29
N ASP A 32 12.86 -11.72 -8.06
CA ASP A 32 13.83 -10.76 -8.58
C ASP A 32 13.21 -9.80 -9.61
N ILE A 33 12.26 -10.29 -10.41
CA ILE A 33 11.52 -9.48 -11.38
C ILE A 33 10.55 -8.56 -10.65
N PHE A 34 9.83 -9.11 -9.67
CA PHE A 34 8.86 -8.38 -8.86
C PHE A 34 9.53 -7.24 -8.10
N VAL A 35 10.67 -7.46 -7.44
CA VAL A 35 11.36 -6.41 -6.69
C VAL A 35 11.73 -5.24 -7.60
N ARG A 36 12.30 -5.49 -8.78
CA ARG A 36 12.65 -4.42 -9.74
C ARG A 36 11.41 -3.71 -10.28
N HIS A 37 10.37 -4.46 -10.63
CA HIS A 37 9.12 -3.91 -11.14
C HIS A 37 8.42 -3.05 -10.09
N PHE A 38 8.29 -3.56 -8.86
CA PHE A 38 7.66 -2.87 -7.75
C PHE A 38 8.45 -1.64 -7.31
N ALA A 39 9.78 -1.72 -7.28
CA ALA A 39 10.64 -0.56 -7.02
C ALA A 39 10.40 0.57 -8.04
N LYS A 40 10.27 0.23 -9.33
CA LYS A 40 9.92 1.20 -10.36
C LYS A 40 8.54 1.83 -10.12
N LEU A 41 7.51 1.04 -9.81
CA LEU A 41 6.17 1.56 -9.53
C LEU A 41 6.16 2.55 -8.35
N VAL A 42 6.89 2.22 -7.28
CA VAL A 42 7.00 3.08 -6.09
C VAL A 42 7.80 4.35 -6.41
N ALA A 43 8.87 4.25 -7.19
CA ALA A 43 9.70 5.40 -7.58
C ALA A 43 8.98 6.37 -8.54
N ASP A 44 8.08 5.86 -9.39
CA ASP A 44 7.30 6.67 -10.32
C ASP A 44 6.12 7.41 -9.62
N ALA A 45 5.80 7.04 -8.37
CA ALA A 45 4.71 7.65 -7.60
C ALA A 45 5.09 9.01 -7.02
N LYS A 46 4.12 9.92 -6.90
CA LYS A 46 4.36 11.28 -6.40
C LYS A 46 4.39 11.30 -4.86
N PRO A 47 5.45 11.84 -4.23
CA PRO A 47 5.54 11.90 -2.79
C PRO A 47 4.55 12.92 -2.21
N VAL A 48 3.88 12.53 -1.14
CA VAL A 48 2.95 13.35 -0.36
C VAL A 48 3.27 13.20 1.12
N HIS A 49 3.32 14.32 1.83
CA HIS A 49 3.50 14.30 3.28
C HIS A 49 2.27 13.70 3.98
N GLY A 50 2.52 12.73 4.87
CA GLY A 50 1.53 12.21 5.80
C GLY A 50 1.05 13.26 6.82
N GLY A 51 0.26 12.82 7.80
CA GLY A 51 -0.36 13.67 8.82
C GLY A 51 -1.88 13.62 8.79
N HIS A 52 -2.55 14.57 9.45
CA HIS A 52 -4.01 14.60 9.63
C HIS A 52 -4.82 14.84 8.35
N ASP A 53 -4.19 15.30 7.28
CA ASP A 53 -4.78 15.65 5.99
C ASP A 53 -4.27 14.78 4.83
N ALA A 54 -3.72 13.59 5.15
CA ALA A 54 -3.12 12.69 4.18
C ALA A 54 -4.08 12.31 3.04
N VAL A 55 -5.36 12.08 3.37
CA VAL A 55 -6.40 11.77 2.37
C VAL A 55 -6.62 12.94 1.40
N LEU A 56 -6.73 14.16 1.92
CA LEU A 56 -6.96 15.35 1.10
C LEU A 56 -5.77 15.61 0.17
N LYS A 57 -4.54 15.55 0.69
CA LYS A 57 -3.32 15.74 -0.10
C LYS A 57 -3.17 14.67 -1.17
N ALA A 58 -3.43 13.40 -0.84
CA ALA A 58 -3.36 12.31 -1.80
C ALA A 58 -4.38 12.48 -2.92
N HIS A 59 -5.60 12.91 -2.61
CA HIS A 59 -6.64 13.12 -3.63
C HIS A 59 -6.36 14.28 -4.57
N ASN A 60 -5.73 15.35 -4.05
CA ASN A 60 -5.31 16.52 -4.82
C ASN A 60 -4.03 16.30 -5.64
N THR A 61 -3.42 15.12 -5.55
CA THR A 61 -2.21 14.78 -6.29
C THR A 61 -2.57 13.93 -7.51
N ASP A 62 -2.24 14.40 -8.71
CA ASP A 62 -2.51 13.63 -9.94
C ASP A 62 -1.60 12.40 -10.05
N GLY A 63 -2.17 11.24 -10.36
CA GLY A 63 -1.43 9.98 -10.51
C GLY A 63 -1.24 9.20 -9.21
N ASP A 64 -0.41 8.16 -9.26
CA ASP A 64 -0.12 7.32 -8.10
C ASP A 64 0.64 8.10 -7.03
N VAL A 65 0.37 7.79 -5.76
CA VAL A 65 0.84 8.58 -4.61
C VAL A 65 1.65 7.73 -3.66
N LEU A 66 2.77 8.28 -3.18
CA LEU A 66 3.60 7.72 -2.13
C LEU A 66 3.46 8.57 -0.86
N ILE A 67 3.09 7.95 0.26
CA ILE A 67 2.99 8.61 1.57
C ILE A 67 3.91 7.87 2.54
N GLN A 68 4.92 8.57 3.06
CA GLN A 68 5.81 7.98 4.05
C GLN A 68 5.17 8.02 5.44
N TYR A 69 5.29 6.91 6.18
CA TYR A 69 5.01 6.86 7.61
C TYR A 69 6.31 6.68 8.38
N ARG A 70 6.39 7.29 9.56
CA ARG A 70 7.62 7.32 10.38
C ARG A 70 7.76 6.12 11.28
N ASP A 71 6.64 5.69 11.86
CA ASP A 71 6.56 4.60 12.83
C ASP A 71 5.16 3.97 12.82
N GLN A 72 4.93 3.01 13.71
CA GLN A 72 3.65 2.32 13.82
C GLN A 72 2.49 3.27 14.15
N ALA A 73 2.67 4.24 15.04
CA ALA A 73 1.59 5.15 15.43
C ALA A 73 1.20 6.08 14.28
N ASP A 74 2.19 6.58 13.54
CA ASP A 74 2.01 7.38 12.35
C ASP A 74 1.29 6.59 11.24
N PHE A 75 1.68 5.32 11.04
CA PHE A 75 1.00 4.41 10.13
C PHE A 75 -0.47 4.21 10.52
N GLU A 76 -0.75 3.87 11.78
CA GLU A 76 -2.11 3.63 12.28
C GLU A 76 -2.98 4.87 12.09
N GLN A 77 -2.44 6.07 12.34
CA GLN A 77 -3.13 7.33 12.13
C GLN A 77 -3.46 7.57 10.65
N ILE A 78 -2.53 7.29 9.73
CA ILE A 78 -2.75 7.45 8.29
C ILE A 78 -3.75 6.40 7.79
N ALA A 79 -3.54 5.12 8.13
CA ALA A 79 -4.39 3.99 7.75
C ALA A 79 -5.85 4.21 8.18
N ARG A 80 -6.08 4.75 9.39
CA ARG A 80 -7.40 5.11 9.88
C ARG A 80 -8.11 6.14 9.02
N GLN A 81 -7.39 7.15 8.51
CA GLN A 81 -7.99 8.16 7.63
C GLN A 81 -8.45 7.57 6.30
N PHE A 82 -7.74 6.58 5.77
CA PHE A 82 -8.11 5.85 4.55
C PHE A 82 -9.12 4.72 4.79
N GLY A 83 -9.43 4.39 6.04
CA GLY A 83 -10.33 3.29 6.38
C GLY A 83 -9.78 1.90 6.05
N ILE A 84 -8.45 1.74 5.97
CA ILE A 84 -7.79 0.45 5.73
C ILE A 84 -7.37 -0.21 7.05
N PHE A 85 -6.80 -1.41 6.99
CA PHE A 85 -6.28 -2.10 8.17
C PHE A 85 -5.22 -1.27 8.89
N GLU A 86 -5.47 -0.98 10.17
CA GLU A 86 -4.51 -0.34 11.08
C GLU A 86 -3.56 -1.38 11.71
N GLU A 87 -3.91 -2.67 11.66
CA GLU A 87 -3.22 -3.73 12.40
C GLU A 87 -1.83 -4.11 11.87
N TRP A 88 -0.97 -4.44 12.82
CA TRP A 88 0.35 -5.02 12.61
C TRP A 88 0.40 -6.44 13.17
N LYS A 89 1.24 -7.28 12.60
CA LYS A 89 1.60 -8.59 13.14
C LYS A 89 3.12 -8.75 13.06
N ASP A 90 3.76 -9.06 14.18
CA ASP A 90 5.20 -9.26 14.28
C ASP A 90 6.02 -8.10 13.68
N GLY A 91 5.55 -6.85 13.88
CA GLY A 91 6.21 -5.66 13.34
C GLY A 91 5.97 -5.42 11.84
N ILE A 92 4.97 -6.07 11.23
CA ILE A 92 4.63 -5.91 9.81
C ILE A 92 3.15 -5.50 9.67
N PRO A 93 2.82 -4.41 8.96
CA PRO A 93 1.43 -4.05 8.65
C PRO A 93 0.76 -5.12 7.78
N ARG A 94 -0.55 -5.29 7.91
CA ARG A 94 -1.28 -6.19 7.00
C ARG A 94 -1.11 -5.78 5.55
N THR A 95 -0.99 -6.77 4.65
CA THR A 95 -0.79 -6.61 3.20
C THR A 95 0.50 -5.89 2.77
N ALA A 96 1.43 -5.67 3.70
CA ALA A 96 2.68 -5.01 3.38
C ALA A 96 3.68 -5.94 2.67
N TYR A 97 4.48 -5.38 1.77
CA TYR A 97 5.72 -5.97 1.25
C TYR A 97 6.88 -5.02 1.52
N LYS A 98 7.92 -5.49 2.24
CA LYS A 98 9.07 -4.66 2.66
C LYS A 98 8.63 -3.33 3.33
N GLY A 99 7.59 -3.39 4.16
CA GLY A 99 7.02 -2.21 4.84
C GLY A 99 6.14 -1.31 3.99
N ILE A 100 5.84 -1.68 2.73
CA ILE A 100 4.98 -0.89 1.84
C ILE A 100 3.59 -1.51 1.75
N VAL A 101 2.56 -0.75 2.11
CA VAL A 101 1.15 -1.14 1.93
C VAL A 101 0.61 -0.47 0.67
N VAL A 102 0.03 -1.28 -0.22
CA VAL A 102 -0.53 -0.81 -1.50
C VAL A 102 -2.05 -0.92 -1.48
N PHE A 103 -2.74 0.16 -1.80
CA PHE A 103 -4.20 0.14 -1.94
C PHE A 103 -4.69 1.20 -2.92
N ARG A 104 -6.00 1.20 -3.17
CA ARG A 104 -6.70 2.24 -3.91
C ARG A 104 -7.77 2.84 -3.00
N HIS A 105 -8.00 4.14 -3.10
CA HIS A 105 -9.02 4.82 -2.32
C HIS A 105 -9.85 5.73 -3.23
N GLN A 106 -11.14 5.41 -3.38
CA GLN A 106 -12.17 6.14 -4.17
C GLN A 106 -11.86 6.36 -5.67
N THR A 107 -10.65 6.03 -6.14
CA THR A 107 -10.19 6.20 -7.53
C THR A 107 -9.40 4.96 -7.96
N SER A 108 -9.00 4.89 -9.23
CA SER A 108 -8.16 3.80 -9.76
C SER A 108 -6.66 3.95 -9.43
N ARG A 109 -6.24 5.10 -8.90
CA ARG A 109 -4.85 5.43 -8.55
C ARG A 109 -4.35 4.56 -7.40
N HIS A 110 -3.10 4.13 -7.47
CA HIS A 110 -2.44 3.44 -6.36
C HIS A 110 -1.95 4.43 -5.32
N MET A 111 -2.08 4.02 -4.07
CA MET A 111 -1.51 4.67 -2.91
C MET A 111 -0.52 3.71 -2.26
N TYR A 112 0.70 4.19 -2.02
CA TYR A 112 1.78 3.46 -1.39
C TYR A 112 2.05 4.09 -0.01
N LEU A 113 1.72 3.40 1.08
CA LEU A 113 2.23 3.79 2.40
C LEU A 113 3.59 3.15 2.60
N VAL A 114 4.62 3.98 2.69
CA VAL A 114 6.02 3.55 2.65
C VAL A 114 6.65 3.74 4.02
N GLY A 115 7.23 2.66 4.55
CA GLY A 115 7.92 2.68 5.84
C GLY A 115 9.33 3.27 5.75
N PRO A 116 9.96 3.55 6.90
CA PRO A 116 11.24 4.24 6.97
C PRO A 116 12.37 3.52 6.22
N ASP A 117 12.44 2.19 6.33
CA ASP A 117 13.49 1.39 5.66
C ASP A 117 13.07 0.85 4.28
N SER A 118 11.84 1.15 3.85
CA SER A 118 11.23 0.49 2.68
C SER A 118 11.95 0.79 1.37
N LEU A 119 12.39 2.04 1.17
CA LEU A 119 13.10 2.44 -0.05
C LEU A 119 14.49 1.79 -0.14
N LYS A 120 15.23 1.77 0.97
CA LYS A 120 16.48 1.01 1.10
C LYS A 120 16.28 -0.48 0.83
N LEU A 121 15.25 -1.10 1.41
CA LEU A 121 14.92 -2.51 1.16
C LEU A 121 14.55 -2.80 -0.31
N LEU A 122 14.06 -1.80 -1.05
CA LEU A 122 13.80 -1.88 -2.49
C LEU A 122 15.03 -1.53 -3.36
N GLY A 123 16.14 -1.11 -2.77
CA GLY A 123 17.33 -0.68 -3.51
C GLY A 123 17.14 0.67 -4.21
N LEU A 124 16.25 1.52 -3.69
CA LEU A 124 15.97 2.87 -4.21
C LEU A 124 16.79 3.97 -3.51
N GLU A 125 17.42 3.65 -2.37
CA GLU A 125 18.32 4.54 -1.64
C GLU A 125 19.65 3.80 -1.39
N ASP A 126 20.76 4.51 -1.57
CA ASP A 126 22.09 3.99 -1.23
C ASP A 126 22.20 3.80 0.29
N ALA A 127 22.78 2.67 0.69
CA ALA A 127 22.76 2.15 2.06
C ALA A 127 23.58 2.96 3.07
#